data_AF-A0A928Z110-F1
#
_entry.id   AF-A0A928Z110-F1
#
_cell.length_a   1.000
_cell.length_b   1.000
_cell.length_c   1.000
_cell.angle_alpha   90.00
_cell.angle_beta   90.00
_cell.angle_gamma   90.00
#
_symmetry.space_group_name_H-M   'P 1'
#
loop_
_entity.id
_entity.type
_entity.pdbx_description
1 polymer ?
#
loop_
_entity_poly.entity_id
_entity_poly.type
_entity_poly.pdbx_seq_one_letter_code
_entity_poly.pdbx_strand_id
1 'polypeptide(L)'
;VMERCPSLSVTRLKSGPLGGDQQIGAMIADGKIDVLFFFVDPLSPHPHDVDVKALMRLALVYNIPMALNPATAERLIESFRD
;
A
#
# COMPACT_ATOMS: atom_id res chain seq x y z
N VAL A 1 12.28 -7.70 3.25
CA VAL A 1 11.29 -7.92 4.34
C VAL A 1 11.43 -9.33 4.92
N MET A 2 11.13 -10.40 4.17
CA MET A 2 11.17 -11.77 4.72
C MET A 2 12.54 -12.18 5.30
N GLU A 3 13.65 -11.71 4.72
CA GLU A 3 14.98 -11.93 5.31
C GLU A 3 15.18 -11.21 6.65
N ARG A 4 14.65 -9.98 6.76
CA ARG A 4 14.82 -9.12 7.94
C ARG A 4 13.80 -9.39 9.04
N CYS A 5 12.62 -9.86 8.67
CA CYS A 5 11.46 -10.11 9.52
C CYS A 5 10.82 -11.46 9.12
N PRO A 6 11.49 -12.61 9.36
CA PRO A 6 11.05 -13.91 8.87
C PRO A 6 9.77 -14.43 9.53
N SER A 7 9.41 -13.90 10.70
CA SER A 7 8.15 -14.21 11.40
C SER A 7 6.94 -13.50 10.81
N LEU A 8 7.12 -12.51 9.93
CA LEU A 8 6.02 -11.80 9.32
C LEU A 8 5.41 -12.67 8.21
N SER A 9 4.12 -12.98 8.33
CA SER A 9 3.37 -13.60 7.24
C SER A 9 3.18 -12.58 6.12
N VAL A 10 3.82 -12.82 4.96
CA VAL A 10 3.78 -11.91 3.81
C VAL A 10 3.24 -12.64 2.59
N THR A 11 2.08 -12.21 2.10
CA THR A 11 1.55 -12.63 0.80
C THR A 11 2.15 -11.76 -0.30
N ARG A 12 2.87 -12.37 -1.25
CA ARG A 12 3.47 -11.66 -2.38
C ARG A 12 2.50 -11.59 -3.56
N LEU A 13 2.36 -10.40 -4.12
CA LEU A 13 1.65 -10.14 -5.38
C LEU A 13 2.68 -9.82 -6.48
N LYS A 14 2.21 -9.49 -7.69
CA LYS A 14 3.08 -9.03 -8.78
C LYS A 14 3.73 -7.70 -8.41
N SER A 15 4.79 -7.33 -9.14
CA SER A 15 5.35 -5.97 -9.03
C SER A 15 4.35 -4.95 -9.57
N GLY A 16 4.44 -3.69 -9.12
CA GLY A 16 3.61 -2.57 -9.61
C GLY A 16 3.55 -2.51 -11.15
N PRO A 17 4.70 -2.44 -11.86
CA PRO A 17 4.72 -2.44 -13.33
C PRO A 17 4.12 -3.68 -14.01
N LEU A 18 3.95 -4.80 -13.29
CA LEU A 18 3.32 -6.03 -13.78
C LEU A 18 1.88 -6.19 -13.28
N GLY A 19 1.27 -5.11 -12.75
CA GLY A 19 -0.13 -5.05 -12.32
C GLY A 19 -0.37 -5.31 -10.83
N GLY A 20 0.68 -5.34 -10.00
CA GLY A 20 0.56 -5.52 -8.54
C GLY A 20 -0.34 -4.47 -7.88
N ASP A 21 -0.24 -3.22 -8.30
CA ASP A 21 -1.04 -2.12 -7.75
C ASP A 21 -2.53 -2.32 -8.02
N GLN A 22 -2.87 -2.88 -9.19
CA GLN A 22 -4.26 -3.21 -9.54
C GLN A 22 -4.77 -4.43 -8.76
N GLN A 23 -3.91 -5.41 -8.45
CA GLN A 23 -4.28 -6.53 -7.57
C GLN A 23 -4.62 -6.01 -6.16
N ILE A 24 -3.80 -5.12 -5.61
CA ILE A 24 -4.07 -4.48 -4.32
C ILE A 24 -5.34 -3.64 -4.38
N GLY A 25 -5.52 -2.85 -5.45
CA GLY A 25 -6.73 -2.05 -5.66
C GLY A 25 -8.01 -2.89 -5.68
N ALA A 26 -7.99 -4.05 -6.36
CA ALA A 26 -9.10 -4.99 -6.34
C ALA A 26 -9.36 -5.54 -4.93
N MET A 27 -8.31 -5.85 -4.17
CA MET A 27 -8.44 -6.30 -2.79
C MET A 27 -9.00 -5.21 -1.86
N ILE A 28 -8.64 -3.94 -2.05
CA ILE A 28 -9.26 -2.80 -1.34
C ILE A 28 -10.76 -2.75 -1.65
N ALA A 29 -11.14 -2.85 -2.93
CA ALA A 29 -12.54 -2.82 -3.34
C ALA A 29 -13.37 -3.99 -2.79
N ASP A 30 -12.74 -5.15 -2.64
CA ASP A 30 -13.33 -6.35 -2.04
C ASP A 30 -13.36 -6.32 -0.49
N GLY A 31 -12.83 -5.26 0.15
CA GLY A 31 -12.74 -5.17 1.61
C GLY A 31 -11.73 -6.14 2.25
N LYS A 32 -10.71 -6.55 1.49
CA LYS A 32 -9.65 -7.48 1.94
C LYS A 32 -8.38 -6.78 2.43
N ILE A 33 -8.36 -5.44 2.38
CA ILE A 33 -7.24 -4.60 2.84
C ILE A 33 -7.81 -3.53 3.76
N ASP A 34 -7.37 -3.55 5.02
CA ASP A 34 -7.84 -2.59 6.04
C ASP A 34 -6.99 -1.32 6.09
N VAL A 35 -5.71 -1.39 5.69
CA VAL A 35 -4.74 -0.28 5.77
C VAL A 35 -3.77 -0.36 4.59
N LEU A 36 -3.45 0.78 3.99
CA LEU A 36 -2.48 0.89 2.89
C LEU A 36 -1.20 1.61 3.35
N PHE A 37 -0.06 0.93 3.33
CA PHE A 37 1.26 1.56 3.46
C PHE A 37 1.93 1.59 2.09
N PHE A 38 2.07 2.78 1.50
CA PHE A 38 2.52 2.92 0.10
C PHE A 38 3.54 4.03 -0.07
N PHE A 39 4.83 3.66 0.02
CA PHE A 39 5.95 4.58 -0.09
C PHE A 39 6.46 4.64 -1.53
N VAL A 40 5.98 5.64 -2.26
CA VAL A 40 6.39 5.92 -3.64
C VAL A 40 7.53 6.93 -3.59
N ASP A 41 8.58 6.73 -4.41
CA ASP A 41 9.63 7.74 -4.59
C ASP A 41 9.02 9.00 -5.24
N PRO A 42 8.99 10.15 -4.55
CA PRO A 42 8.35 11.35 -5.05
C PRO A 42 9.21 12.14 -6.04
N LEU A 43 10.49 11.79 -6.21
CA LEU A 43 11.45 12.54 -7.03
C LEU A 43 11.73 11.89 -8.39
N SER A 44 11.31 10.63 -8.57
CA SER A 44 11.54 9.88 -9.80
C SER A 44 10.25 9.70 -10.61
N PRO A 45 10.31 9.78 -11.95
CA PRO A 45 9.17 9.44 -12.79
C PRO A 45 8.92 7.92 -12.76
N HIS A 46 7.68 7.51 -12.52
CA HIS A 46 7.28 6.10 -12.55
C HIS A 46 6.58 5.77 -13.86
N PRO A 47 6.98 4.71 -14.60
CA PRO A 47 6.32 4.28 -15.83
C PRO A 47 4.82 3.93 -15.66
N HIS A 48 4.42 3.69 -14.42
CA HIS A 48 3.09 3.28 -13.98
C HIS A 48 2.47 4.31 -13.01
N ASP A 49 2.78 5.60 -13.15
CA ASP A 49 2.24 6.69 -12.30
C ASP A 49 0.70 6.76 -12.31
N VAL A 50 0.07 6.31 -13.40
CA VAL A 50 -1.39 6.18 -13.49
C VAL A 50 -1.91 5.12 -12.50
N ASP A 51 -1.21 3.98 -12.38
CA ASP A 51 -1.57 2.90 -11.46
C ASP A 51 -1.39 3.33 -9.99
N VAL A 52 -0.32 4.06 -9.68
CA VAL A 52 -0.09 4.67 -8.36
C VAL A 52 -1.27 5.54 -7.94
N LYS A 53 -1.68 6.48 -8.82
CA LYS A 53 -2.81 7.37 -8.57
C LYS A 53 -4.13 6.62 -8.47
N ALA A 54 -4.32 5.58 -9.27
CA ALA A 54 -5.51 4.74 -9.24
C ALA A 54 -5.64 3.99 -7.91
N LEU A 55 -4.54 3.45 -7.38
CA LEU A 55 -4.52 2.77 -6.08
C LEU A 55 -4.84 3.75 -4.93
N MET A 56 -4.20 4.92 -4.92
CA MET A 56 -4.52 5.98 -3.93
C MET A 56 -5.98 6.40 -3.99
N ARG A 57 -6.55 6.55 -5.19
CA ARG A 57 -7.97 6.86 -5.38
C ARG A 57 -8.87 5.79 -4.78
N LEU A 58 -8.54 4.50 -4.93
CA LEU A 58 -9.32 3.43 -4.33
C LEU A 58 -9.26 3.48 -2.79
N ALA A 59 -8.09 3.70 -2.20
CA ALA A 59 -7.97 3.85 -0.75
C ALA A 59 -8.86 4.99 -0.21
N LEU A 60 -8.90 6.12 -0.92
CA LEU A 60 -9.79 7.25 -0.60
C LEU A 60 -11.27 6.90 -0.73
N VAL A 61 -11.68 6.24 -1.83
CA VAL A 61 -13.09 5.88 -2.08
C VAL A 61 -13.62 4.91 -1.02
N TYR A 62 -12.82 3.92 -0.63
CA TYR A 62 -13.20 2.92 0.38
C TYR A 62 -12.87 3.36 1.80
N ASN A 63 -12.38 4.60 1.99
CA ASN A 63 -12.10 5.21 3.27
C ASN A 63 -11.22 4.37 4.20
N ILE A 64 -10.16 3.76 3.65
CA ILE A 64 -9.17 3.05 4.46
C ILE A 64 -8.01 3.98 4.84
N PRO A 65 -7.44 3.85 6.05
CA PRO A 65 -6.24 4.58 6.41
C PRO A 65 -5.10 4.29 5.42
N MET A 66 -4.44 5.36 4.94
CA MET A 66 -3.27 5.23 4.07
C MET A 66 -2.10 6.05 4.59
N ALA A 67 -0.91 5.45 4.57
CA ALA A 67 0.36 6.13 4.84
C ALA A 67 1.21 6.17 3.58
N LEU A 68 1.54 7.38 3.14
CA LEU A 68 2.38 7.63 1.95
C LEU A 68 3.80 8.04 2.30
N ASN A 69 4.12 8.13 3.59
CA ASN A 69 5.43 8.44 4.13
C ASN A 69 5.63 7.79 5.51
N PRO A 70 6.88 7.68 6.00
CA PRO A 70 7.16 7.08 7.31
C PRO A 70 6.49 7.79 8.49
N ALA A 71 6.41 9.12 8.49
CA ALA A 71 5.82 9.87 9.61
C ALA A 71 4.32 9.56 9.80
N THR A 72 3.57 9.42 8.70
CA THR A 72 2.17 8.97 8.75
C THR A 72 2.09 7.50 9.14
N ALA A 73 3.00 6.65 8.65
CA ALA A 73 3.00 5.23 8.96
C ALA A 73 3.23 4.96 10.45
N GLU A 74 4.17 5.67 11.07
CA GLU A 74 4.45 5.58 12.51
C GLU A 74 3.20 5.90 13.33
N ARG A 75 2.55 7.03 13.03
CA ARG A 75 1.32 7.43 13.72
C ARG A 75 0.17 6.45 13.52
N LEU A 76 0.02 5.88 12.32
CA LEU A 76 -0.99 4.85 12.08
C LEU A 76 -0.70 3.59 12.87
N ILE A 77 0.54 3.09 12.87
CA ILE A 77 0.92 1.90 13.65
C ILE A 77 0.70 2.12 15.14
N GLU A 78 1.04 3.30 15.66
CA GLU A 78 0.76 3.67 17.06
C GLU A 78 -0.74 3.60 17.37
N SER A 79 -1.62 4.02 16.44
CA SER A 79 -3.07 3.94 16.65
C SER A 79 -3.63 2.52 16.69
N PHE A 80 -2.87 1.51 16.22
CA PHE A 80 -3.25 0.09 16.29
C PHE A 80 -2.60 -0.67 17.46
N ARG A 81 -1.76 0.01 18.25
CA ARG A 81 -1.16 -0.55 19.44
C ARG A 81 -2.06 -0.21 20.63
N ASP A 82 -2.93 -1.15 20.98
CA ASP A 82 -3.54 -1.18 22.31
C ASP A 82 -2.48 -1.51 23.39
#